data_AF-A0A1C1A8C0-F1
#
_entry.id   AF-A0A1C1A8C0-F1
#
_cell.length_a   1.000
_cell.length_b   1.000
_cell.length_c   1.000
_cell.angle_alpha   90.00
_cell.angle_beta   90.00
_cell.angle_gamma   90.00
#
_symmetry.space_group_name_H-M   'P 1'
#
loop_
_entity.id
_entity.type
_entity.pdbx_description
1 polymer ?
#
loop_
_entity_poly.entity_id
_entity_poly.type
_entity_poly.pdbx_seq_one_letter_code
_entity_poly.pdbx_strand_id
1 'polypeptide(L)'
;MENNVNFYYDESEHSRKINHSTVVSDNYYDNFVTTIVGWRTEEENSIFQRYLEFEEKYSDRKSNGELKSSTLKTKQLKNGLASLSSDNVAFIHDFLDVFDNRIFLYFSVTSKIEFIVNQIFLNYKNSVFVNADALKYSIVKTIVMYRPQEIIGGMYENTGELVQLLKAFFLKRIAENRANPKLKRRETSAFSQIVMILEDINEHRDINWNYQIAFVGFKKYLLEKNISKYALFIDKEGDDSNTLKAAKQLGLSPVTEVNSKEHVGIRMADMLAGIISKLLKSLHTELQYDSFEDGINKKILGEKWFELNNRQLYLYKRLLHIICRLNNGWYKVFSGNYSDDLIAIISLLDYMSSYRTIDEVRAIDKKMHGEYFNALACERLAKHYDDMRSKLQVDPIAETDKDYDLNQRGGKVFFDSSKQPSLRINEGSNTLDVLSVGFMKDGTPMITVSESEVPVCYKLPQELYAWAMDCVALANMGINHFPSKVEITKYNDSFYADFIV
;
A
#
# COMPACT_ATOMS: atom_id res chain seq x y z
N MET A 1 -25.63 -4.89 -22.29
CA MET A 1 -25.02 -3.58 -22.60
C MET A 1 -23.76 -3.54 -21.76
N GLU A 2 -22.59 -3.39 -22.36
CA GLU A 2 -21.36 -3.20 -21.57
C GLU A 2 -21.36 -1.76 -21.07
N ASN A 3 -21.50 -1.58 -19.75
CA ASN A 3 -21.68 -0.25 -19.16
C ASN A 3 -20.33 0.47 -19.13
N ASN A 4 -20.24 1.56 -19.90
CA ASN A 4 -19.08 2.44 -19.91
C ASN A 4 -18.94 3.15 -18.55
N VAL A 5 -17.73 3.29 -18.04
CA VAL A 5 -17.44 3.90 -16.74
C VAL A 5 -16.61 5.17 -16.92
N ASN A 6 -17.03 6.28 -16.32
CA ASN A 6 -16.25 7.52 -16.29
C ASN A 6 -15.49 7.59 -14.96
N PHE A 7 -14.18 7.81 -15.02
CA PHE A 7 -13.29 7.97 -13.87
C PHE A 7 -12.66 9.36 -13.86
N TYR A 8 -12.46 9.91 -12.68
CA TYR A 8 -11.96 11.26 -12.44
C TYR A 8 -10.84 11.20 -11.41
N TYR A 9 -9.68 11.73 -11.77
CA TYR A 9 -8.46 11.69 -10.99
C TYR A 9 -8.12 13.06 -10.42
N ASP A 10 -7.72 13.07 -9.14
CA ASP A 10 -6.98 14.19 -8.55
C ASP A 10 -5.98 13.67 -7.49
N GLU A 11 -5.07 14.54 -7.07
CA GLU A 11 -3.97 14.25 -6.18
C GLU A 11 -3.78 15.30 -5.07
N SER A 12 -3.02 14.94 -4.04
CA SER A 12 -2.70 15.84 -2.93
C SER A 12 -1.29 15.57 -2.42
N GLU A 13 -0.70 16.61 -1.80
CA GLU A 13 0.68 16.60 -1.28
C GLU A 13 1.69 16.31 -2.39
N HIS A 14 1.35 16.79 -3.59
CA HIS A 14 2.23 16.78 -4.76
C HIS A 14 3.49 17.64 -4.52
N SER A 15 4.62 17.24 -5.10
CA SER A 15 5.88 17.99 -5.05
C SER A 15 6.48 18.07 -6.45
N ARG A 16 6.17 19.15 -7.18
CA ARG A 16 6.54 19.33 -8.60
C ARG A 16 8.03 19.16 -8.87
N LYS A 17 8.84 19.56 -7.89
CA LYS A 17 10.27 19.28 -7.85
C LYS A 17 10.59 18.80 -6.44
N ILE A 18 11.09 17.58 -6.32
CA ILE A 18 11.56 17.06 -5.04
C ILE A 18 13.04 17.44 -4.93
N ASN A 19 13.33 18.47 -4.15
CA ASN A 19 14.67 18.99 -3.91
C ASN A 19 14.86 19.26 -2.41
N HIS A 20 16.09 19.56 -2.00
CA HIS A 20 16.42 19.83 -0.60
C HIS A 20 15.47 20.87 0.03
N SER A 21 15.27 22.03 -0.61
CA SER A 21 14.36 23.09 -0.09
C SER A 21 12.92 22.63 0.14
N THR A 22 12.41 21.70 -0.68
CA THR A 22 11.05 21.19 -0.54
C THR A 22 10.91 20.30 0.69
N VAL A 23 11.91 19.47 0.95
CA VAL A 23 11.85 18.38 1.94
C VAL A 23 12.19 18.86 3.36
N VAL A 24 13.02 19.91 3.47
CA VAL A 24 13.30 20.58 4.73
C VAL A 24 12.22 21.56 5.16
N SER A 25 11.24 21.86 4.30
CA SER A 25 10.15 22.77 4.66
C SER A 25 9.30 22.19 5.81
N ASP A 26 8.86 23.07 6.71
CA ASP A 26 8.00 22.67 7.85
C ASP A 26 6.68 22.03 7.40
N ASN A 27 6.22 22.39 6.19
CA ASN A 27 5.00 21.88 5.60
C ASN A 27 5.24 20.65 4.70
N TYR A 28 6.46 20.14 4.60
CA TYR A 28 6.72 18.94 3.82
C TYR A 28 5.97 17.75 4.40
N TYR A 29 5.42 16.93 3.50
CA TYR A 29 4.89 15.62 3.82
C TYR A 29 5.37 14.61 2.80
N ASP A 30 5.81 13.45 3.30
CA ASP A 30 6.43 12.43 2.47
C ASP A 30 5.45 11.80 1.50
N ASN A 31 4.24 11.44 1.97
CA ASN A 31 3.32 10.70 1.13
C ASN A 31 2.66 11.59 0.07
N PHE A 32 2.69 11.08 -1.15
CA PHE A 32 1.89 11.51 -2.27
C PHE A 32 0.58 10.70 -2.28
N VAL A 33 -0.55 11.41 -2.30
CA VAL A 33 -1.90 10.79 -2.21
C VAL A 33 -2.64 11.02 -3.52
N THR A 34 -3.19 9.96 -4.09
CA THR A 34 -4.04 10.05 -5.28
C THR A 34 -5.41 9.49 -5.01
N THR A 35 -6.43 10.05 -5.64
CA THR A 35 -7.81 9.54 -5.56
C THR A 35 -8.41 9.51 -6.95
N ILE A 36 -9.10 8.42 -7.25
CA ILE A 36 -9.90 8.26 -8.45
C ILE A 36 -11.31 7.87 -8.04
N VAL A 37 -12.29 8.69 -8.42
CA VAL A 37 -13.72 8.36 -8.28
C VAL A 37 -14.27 8.04 -9.66
N GLY A 38 -15.23 7.14 -9.74
CA GLY A 38 -15.90 6.87 -11.00
C GLY A 38 -17.26 6.22 -10.84
N TRP A 39 -18.01 6.19 -11.93
CA TRP A 39 -19.36 5.62 -11.98
C TRP A 39 -19.70 5.27 -13.40
N ARG A 40 -20.74 4.44 -13.55
CA ARG A 40 -21.28 4.11 -14.87
C ARG A 40 -21.91 5.36 -15.48
N THR A 41 -21.76 5.56 -16.79
CA THR A 41 -22.24 6.76 -17.48
C THR A 41 -23.73 7.02 -17.26
N GLU A 42 -24.56 5.98 -17.11
CA GLU A 42 -25.99 6.12 -16.81
C GLU A 42 -26.30 6.73 -15.43
N GLU A 43 -25.40 6.64 -14.46
CA GLU A 43 -25.58 7.17 -13.10
C GLU A 43 -25.13 8.63 -12.96
N GLU A 44 -24.39 9.14 -13.96
CA GLU A 44 -23.64 10.40 -13.90
C GLU A 44 -24.51 11.59 -13.51
N ASN A 45 -25.64 11.78 -14.19
CA ASN A 45 -26.54 12.90 -13.93
C ASN A 45 -27.01 12.94 -12.46
N SER A 46 -27.32 11.77 -11.89
CA SER A 46 -27.81 11.69 -10.51
C SER A 46 -26.72 11.98 -9.48
N ILE A 47 -25.50 11.49 -9.73
CA ILE A 47 -24.34 11.71 -8.86
C ILE A 47 -23.91 13.18 -8.93
N PHE A 48 -23.90 13.76 -10.14
CA PHE A 48 -23.61 15.17 -10.37
C PHE A 48 -24.59 16.06 -9.62
N GLN A 49 -25.89 15.80 -9.75
CA GLN A 49 -26.90 16.58 -9.07
C GLN A 49 -26.69 16.58 -7.54
N ARG A 50 -26.44 15.40 -6.95
CA ARG A 50 -26.18 15.26 -5.50
C ARG A 50 -24.94 16.02 -5.05
N TYR A 51 -23.85 15.99 -5.82
CA TYR A 51 -22.64 16.74 -5.49
C TYR A 51 -22.84 18.25 -5.66
N LEU A 52 -23.56 18.69 -6.69
CA LEU A 52 -23.87 20.11 -6.91
C LEU A 52 -24.75 20.67 -5.80
N GLU A 53 -25.70 19.90 -5.27
CA GLU A 53 -26.49 20.28 -4.09
C GLU A 53 -25.60 20.49 -2.85
N PHE A 54 -24.62 19.61 -2.65
CA PHE A 54 -23.59 19.79 -1.62
C PHE A 54 -22.76 21.06 -1.86
N GLU A 55 -22.27 21.30 -3.08
CA GLU A 55 -21.50 22.51 -3.41
C GLU A 55 -22.31 23.80 -3.25
N GLU A 56 -23.60 23.76 -3.55
CA GLU A 56 -24.48 24.93 -3.42
C GLU A 56 -24.72 25.29 -1.95
N LYS A 57 -24.92 24.27 -1.10
CA LYS A 57 -25.03 24.43 0.35
C LYS A 57 -23.81 25.11 0.97
N TYR A 58 -22.63 24.91 0.39
CA TYR A 58 -21.35 25.48 0.85
C TYR A 58 -20.74 26.45 -0.16
N SER A 59 -21.59 27.15 -0.90
CA SER A 59 -21.18 28.10 -1.95
C SER A 59 -20.30 29.24 -1.42
N ASP A 60 -20.49 29.64 -0.16
CA ASP A 60 -19.71 30.64 0.57
C ASP A 60 -18.23 30.25 0.74
N ARG A 61 -17.91 28.95 0.65
CA ARG A 61 -16.55 28.41 0.77
C ARG A 61 -15.81 28.29 -0.55
N LYS A 62 -16.48 28.53 -1.68
CA LYS A 62 -15.87 28.40 -3.00
C LYS A 62 -14.73 29.40 -3.16
N SER A 63 -13.64 28.96 -3.77
CA SER A 63 -12.53 29.81 -4.19
C SER A 63 -12.41 29.73 -5.70
N ASN A 64 -12.39 30.87 -6.38
CA ASN A 64 -12.34 30.97 -7.85
C ASN A 64 -13.46 30.20 -8.58
N GLY A 65 -14.63 30.09 -7.93
CA GLY A 65 -15.82 29.42 -8.46
C GLY A 65 -15.95 27.94 -8.11
N GLU A 66 -14.99 27.36 -7.39
CA GLU A 66 -14.94 25.93 -7.10
C GLU A 66 -14.85 25.65 -5.61
N LEU A 67 -15.47 24.56 -5.15
CA LEU A 67 -15.25 24.06 -3.81
C LEU A 67 -14.09 23.06 -3.84
N LYS A 68 -12.96 23.45 -3.25
CA LYS A 68 -11.74 22.63 -3.22
C LYS A 68 -11.39 22.18 -1.81
N SER A 69 -10.59 21.12 -1.71
CA SER A 69 -10.09 20.56 -0.45
C SER A 69 -9.29 21.56 0.39
N SER A 70 -8.77 22.63 -0.23
CA SER A 70 -8.09 23.76 0.40
C SER A 70 -8.99 24.58 1.34
N THR A 71 -10.32 24.45 1.23
CA THR A 71 -11.27 25.02 2.19
C THR A 71 -11.09 24.45 3.60
N LEU A 72 -10.52 23.24 3.72
CA LEU A 72 -10.14 22.61 4.98
C LEU A 72 -8.63 22.75 5.16
N LYS A 73 -8.19 23.45 6.21
CA LYS A 73 -6.76 23.64 6.51
C LYS A 73 -6.26 22.50 7.41
N THR A 74 -5.03 22.04 7.21
CA THR A 74 -4.41 20.95 8.00
C THR A 74 -4.50 21.19 9.51
N LYS A 75 -4.30 22.44 9.97
CA LYS A 75 -4.43 22.79 11.41
C LYS A 75 -5.79 22.49 12.03
N GLN A 76 -6.86 22.39 11.24
CA GLN A 76 -8.21 22.04 11.69
C GLN A 76 -8.37 20.53 11.93
N LEU A 77 -7.40 19.73 11.49
CA LEU A 77 -7.33 18.27 11.64
C LEU A 77 -6.16 17.83 12.53
N LYS A 78 -5.57 18.74 13.32
CA LYS A 78 -4.36 18.47 14.13
C LYS A 78 -4.46 17.24 15.04
N ASN A 79 -5.64 16.93 15.59
CA ASN A 79 -5.92 15.69 16.33
C ASN A 79 -6.94 14.82 15.57
N GLY A 80 -6.76 14.71 14.25
CA GLY A 80 -7.72 14.09 13.35
C GLY A 80 -9.09 14.79 13.38
N LEU A 81 -10.16 14.00 13.30
CA LEU A 81 -11.53 14.50 13.28
C LEU A 81 -11.98 15.11 14.62
N ALA A 82 -11.23 14.88 15.71
CA ALA A 82 -11.51 15.46 17.03
C ALA A 82 -11.34 16.98 17.07
N SER A 83 -10.48 17.53 16.20
CA SER A 83 -10.19 18.97 16.17
C SER A 83 -11.13 19.80 15.30
N LEU A 84 -12.07 19.16 14.59
CA LEU A 84 -12.99 19.85 13.70
C LEU A 84 -13.96 20.74 14.48
N SER A 85 -14.22 21.93 13.93
CA SER A 85 -15.34 22.77 14.37
C SER A 85 -16.68 22.11 14.02
N SER A 86 -17.76 22.48 14.72
CA SER A 86 -19.11 21.99 14.41
C SER A 86 -19.50 22.21 12.95
N ASP A 87 -19.09 23.35 12.40
CA ASP A 87 -19.29 23.75 11.01
C ASP A 87 -18.52 22.85 10.03
N ASN A 88 -17.25 22.54 10.28
CA ASN A 88 -16.49 21.59 9.47
C ASN A 88 -16.95 20.13 9.63
N VAL A 89 -17.48 19.77 10.80
CA VAL A 89 -18.10 18.46 11.00
C VAL A 89 -19.33 18.32 10.10
N ALA A 90 -20.16 19.36 9.97
CA ALA A 90 -21.29 19.37 9.04
C ALA A 90 -20.81 19.28 7.58
N PHE A 91 -19.80 20.07 7.23
CA PHE A 91 -19.22 20.06 5.88
C PHE A 91 -18.73 18.68 5.46
N ILE A 92 -17.90 18.04 6.28
CA ILE A 92 -17.36 16.71 5.97
C ILE A 92 -18.47 15.65 6.01
N HIS A 93 -19.43 15.76 6.93
CA HIS A 93 -20.58 14.87 6.97
C HIS A 93 -21.31 14.86 5.62
N ASP A 94 -21.71 16.03 5.14
CA ASP A 94 -22.50 16.16 3.91
C ASP A 94 -21.69 15.73 2.67
N PHE A 95 -20.38 16.00 2.65
CA PHE A 95 -19.50 15.50 1.60
C PHE A 95 -19.42 13.97 1.58
N LEU A 96 -19.18 13.32 2.73
CA LEU A 96 -19.11 11.86 2.82
C LEU A 96 -20.46 11.20 2.53
N ASP A 97 -21.55 11.90 2.80
CA ASP A 97 -22.90 11.50 2.44
C ASP A 97 -23.20 11.66 0.94
N VAL A 98 -22.27 12.15 0.10
CA VAL A 98 -22.41 12.03 -1.37
C VAL A 98 -22.11 10.60 -1.86
N PHE A 99 -21.31 9.84 -1.12
CA PHE A 99 -20.85 8.52 -1.56
C PHE A 99 -21.90 7.42 -1.35
N ASP A 100 -22.10 6.57 -2.37
CA ASP A 100 -22.90 5.35 -2.27
C ASP A 100 -22.35 4.24 -3.19
N ASN A 101 -23.05 3.11 -3.25
CA ASN A 101 -22.62 1.90 -3.95
C ASN A 101 -22.41 2.09 -5.47
N ARG A 102 -22.90 3.18 -6.05
CA ARG A 102 -22.73 3.48 -7.48
C ARG A 102 -21.39 4.11 -7.80
N ILE A 103 -20.66 4.59 -6.78
CA ILE A 103 -19.39 5.30 -6.92
C ILE A 103 -18.23 4.34 -6.67
N PHE A 104 -17.55 3.95 -7.74
CA PHE A 104 -16.24 3.33 -7.66
C PHE A 104 -15.25 4.31 -7.04
N LEU A 105 -14.43 3.81 -6.12
CA LEU A 105 -13.40 4.58 -5.47
C LEU A 105 -12.10 3.78 -5.52
N TYR A 106 -11.04 4.44 -5.94
CA TYR A 106 -9.66 4.00 -5.80
C TYR A 106 -8.86 5.13 -5.12
N PHE A 107 -7.93 4.80 -4.23
CA PHE A 107 -6.95 5.77 -3.77
C PHE A 107 -5.60 5.11 -3.50
N SER A 108 -4.53 5.89 -3.61
CA SER A 108 -3.18 5.43 -3.29
C SER A 108 -2.45 6.38 -2.36
N VAL A 109 -1.54 5.82 -1.57
CA VAL A 109 -0.65 6.54 -0.67
C VAL A 109 0.76 6.02 -0.92
N THR A 110 1.65 6.87 -1.42
CA THR A 110 2.99 6.46 -1.84
C THR A 110 4.06 7.37 -1.23
N SER A 111 5.11 6.79 -0.63
CA SER A 111 6.23 7.55 -0.09
C SER A 111 7.19 8.03 -1.17
N LYS A 112 7.53 9.33 -1.13
CA LYS A 112 8.54 9.92 -2.03
C LYS A 112 9.94 9.44 -1.65
N ILE A 113 10.21 9.30 -0.35
CA ILE A 113 11.46 8.76 0.16
C ILE A 113 11.63 7.30 -0.25
N GLU A 114 10.56 6.49 -0.22
CA GLU A 114 10.59 5.12 -0.75
C GLU A 114 10.98 5.09 -2.23
N PHE A 115 10.38 5.95 -3.05
CA PHE A 115 10.72 6.03 -4.47
C PHE A 115 12.22 6.25 -4.67
N ILE A 116 12.81 7.21 -3.95
CA ILE A 116 14.24 7.55 -4.04
C ILE A 116 15.12 6.40 -3.56
N VAL A 117 14.80 5.82 -2.40
CA VAL A 117 15.52 4.64 -1.88
C VAL A 117 15.45 3.48 -2.87
N ASN A 118 14.30 3.22 -3.50
CA ASN A 118 14.19 2.19 -4.54
C ASN A 118 15.08 2.48 -5.77
N GLN A 119 15.31 3.75 -6.13
CA GLN A 119 16.23 4.09 -7.22
C GLN A 119 17.70 3.89 -6.82
N ILE A 120 18.08 4.34 -5.61
CA ILE A 120 19.46 4.21 -5.09
C ILE A 120 19.83 2.74 -4.93
N PHE A 121 18.89 1.91 -4.46
CA PHE A 121 19.10 0.49 -4.18
C PHE A 121 18.54 -0.42 -5.28
N LEU A 122 18.37 0.06 -6.52
CA LEU A 122 17.73 -0.71 -7.61
C LEU A 122 18.43 -2.04 -7.88
N ASN A 123 19.76 -2.04 -7.83
CA ASN A 123 20.58 -3.23 -8.10
C ASN A 123 20.72 -4.14 -6.87
N TYR A 124 20.20 -3.72 -5.73
CA TYR A 124 20.19 -4.52 -4.50
C TYR A 124 18.97 -5.44 -4.48
N LYS A 125 19.19 -6.71 -4.86
CA LYS A 125 18.13 -7.72 -4.99
C LYS A 125 18.05 -8.62 -3.76
N ASN A 126 16.88 -9.22 -3.56
CA ASN A 126 16.71 -10.23 -2.52
C ASN A 126 17.62 -11.44 -2.78
N SER A 127 18.13 -12.04 -1.71
CA SER A 127 18.89 -13.28 -1.71
C SER A 127 18.53 -14.11 -0.46
N VAL A 128 19.04 -15.34 -0.36
CA VAL A 128 18.84 -16.19 0.83
C VAL A 128 19.31 -15.52 2.12
N PHE A 129 20.36 -14.71 2.02
CA PHE A 129 20.97 -14.05 3.19
C PHE A 129 20.41 -12.66 3.44
N VAL A 130 19.74 -12.05 2.46
CA VAL A 130 19.34 -10.65 2.48
C VAL A 130 17.93 -10.47 1.95
N ASN A 131 17.06 -9.91 2.78
CA ASN A 131 15.79 -9.37 2.34
C ASN A 131 15.93 -7.88 1.98
N ALA A 132 16.17 -7.60 0.71
CA ALA A 132 16.38 -6.25 0.18
C ALA A 132 15.16 -5.34 0.41
N ASP A 133 13.95 -5.87 0.33
CA ASP A 133 12.74 -5.07 0.56
C ASP A 133 12.58 -4.67 2.02
N ALA A 134 12.86 -5.59 2.95
CA ALA A 134 12.89 -5.29 4.37
C ALA A 134 13.96 -4.25 4.73
N LEU A 135 15.13 -4.35 4.10
CA LEU A 135 16.22 -3.37 4.26
C LEU A 135 15.79 -1.98 3.76
N LYS A 136 15.28 -1.88 2.53
CA LYS A 136 14.83 -0.61 1.95
C LYS A 136 13.71 0.00 2.80
N TYR A 137 12.72 -0.81 3.22
CA TYR A 137 11.67 -0.37 4.14
C TYR A 137 12.25 0.19 5.44
N SER A 138 13.21 -0.51 6.07
CA SER A 138 13.84 -0.04 7.30
C SER A 138 14.60 1.27 7.11
N ILE A 139 15.28 1.46 5.97
CA ILE A 139 15.94 2.72 5.62
C ILE A 139 14.90 3.84 5.47
N VAL A 140 13.86 3.62 4.67
CA VAL A 140 12.78 4.60 4.44
C VAL A 140 12.13 5.00 5.76
N LYS A 141 11.67 4.02 6.55
CA LYS A 141 11.06 4.25 7.87
C LYS A 141 11.95 5.09 8.77
N THR A 142 13.26 4.84 8.75
CA THR A 142 14.19 5.59 9.58
C THR A 142 14.33 7.04 9.12
N ILE A 143 14.49 7.27 7.82
CA ILE A 143 14.59 8.62 7.26
C ILE A 143 13.30 9.41 7.52
N VAL A 144 12.15 8.77 7.33
CA VAL A 144 10.83 9.38 7.53
C VAL A 144 10.60 9.73 9.01
N MET A 145 10.93 8.82 9.94
CA MET A 145 10.67 9.05 11.37
C MET A 145 11.67 10.01 12.03
N TYR A 146 12.94 9.99 11.63
CA TYR A 146 14.00 10.79 12.26
C TYR A 146 14.30 12.10 11.53
N ARG A 147 13.87 12.24 10.26
CA ARG A 147 14.13 13.38 9.37
C ARG A 147 15.56 13.93 9.43
N PRO A 148 16.61 13.08 9.26
CA PRO A 148 17.99 13.53 9.28
C PRO A 148 18.29 14.47 8.12
N GLN A 149 18.49 15.76 8.42
CA GLN A 149 18.63 16.83 7.41
C GLN A 149 19.77 16.56 6.42
N GLU A 150 20.92 16.08 6.89
CA GLU A 150 22.08 15.77 6.04
C GLU A 150 21.80 14.66 5.03
N ILE A 151 21.13 13.58 5.45
CA ILE A 151 20.73 12.49 4.55
C ILE A 151 19.66 12.98 3.57
N ILE A 152 18.68 13.76 4.07
CA ILE A 152 17.66 14.37 3.22
C ILE A 152 18.30 15.22 2.14
N GLY A 153 19.23 16.12 2.47
CA GLY A 153 19.97 16.91 1.48
C GLY A 153 20.75 16.05 0.49
N GLY A 154 21.51 15.07 0.98
CA GLY A 154 22.30 14.17 0.14
C GLY A 154 21.48 13.38 -0.88
N MET A 155 20.24 12.97 -0.56
CA MET A 155 19.37 12.24 -1.49
C MET A 155 18.95 13.04 -2.72
N TYR A 156 18.91 14.37 -2.63
CA TYR A 156 18.40 15.23 -3.70
C TYR A 156 19.47 16.04 -4.43
N GLU A 157 20.71 16.05 -3.94
CA GLU A 157 21.81 16.82 -4.51
C GLU A 157 22.91 15.93 -5.09
N ASN A 158 23.45 14.98 -4.32
CA ASN A 158 24.52 14.08 -4.76
C ASN A 158 24.49 12.76 -4.00
N THR A 159 24.15 11.66 -4.69
CA THR A 159 24.08 10.32 -4.09
C THR A 159 25.44 9.70 -3.78
N GLY A 160 26.55 10.29 -4.23
CA GLY A 160 27.90 9.73 -4.07
C GLY A 160 28.39 9.65 -2.62
N GLU A 161 28.04 10.61 -1.77
CA GLU A 161 28.40 10.61 -0.33
C GLU A 161 27.28 10.05 0.55
N LEU A 162 26.08 9.85 -0.01
CA LEU A 162 24.89 9.44 0.72
C LEU A 162 25.06 8.12 1.47
N VAL A 163 25.75 7.15 0.87
CA VAL A 163 26.00 5.84 1.50
C VAL A 163 26.80 5.99 2.78
N GLN A 164 27.83 6.85 2.77
CA GLN A 164 28.64 7.12 3.96
C GLN A 164 27.86 7.90 5.02
N LEU A 165 27.05 8.87 4.61
CA LEU A 165 26.14 9.58 5.51
C LEU A 165 25.13 8.64 6.18
N LEU A 166 24.51 7.74 5.40
CA LEU A 166 23.62 6.71 5.92
C LEU A 166 24.35 5.81 6.93
N LYS A 167 25.54 5.31 6.59
CA LYS A 167 26.33 4.44 7.49
C LYS A 167 26.67 5.15 8.80
N ALA A 168 27.18 6.37 8.74
CA ALA A 168 27.50 7.17 9.91
C ALA A 168 26.26 7.42 10.78
N PHE A 169 25.13 7.75 10.16
CA PHE A 169 23.86 7.94 10.86
C PHE A 169 23.38 6.66 11.57
N PHE A 170 23.37 5.51 10.90
CA PHE A 170 22.94 4.25 11.50
C PHE A 170 23.88 3.81 12.64
N LEU A 171 25.20 3.98 12.49
CA LEU A 171 26.16 3.71 13.58
C LEU A 171 25.91 4.60 14.80
N LYS A 172 25.65 5.90 14.59
CA LYS A 172 25.28 6.82 15.66
C LYS A 172 23.99 6.37 16.35
N ARG A 173 22.96 6.00 15.59
CA ARG A 173 21.70 5.47 16.15
C ARG A 173 21.88 4.19 16.95
N ILE A 174 22.70 3.25 16.48
CA ILE A 174 23.01 2.01 17.21
C ILE A 174 23.64 2.34 18.57
N ALA A 175 24.54 3.32 18.64
CA ALA A 175 25.13 3.76 19.89
C ALA A 175 24.08 4.35 20.84
N GLU A 176 23.24 5.27 20.38
CA GLU A 176 22.18 5.89 21.19
C GLU A 176 21.13 4.88 21.67
N ASN A 177 20.78 3.89 20.84
CA ASN A 177 19.78 2.88 21.19
C ASN A 177 20.17 2.04 22.41
N ARG A 178 21.45 2.07 22.82
CA ARG A 178 21.93 1.45 24.08
C ARG A 178 21.31 2.09 25.33
N ALA A 179 20.82 3.33 25.24
CA ALA A 179 20.09 3.98 26.32
C ALA A 179 18.73 3.31 26.60
N ASN A 180 18.12 2.65 25.61
CA ASN A 180 16.85 1.94 25.77
C ASN A 180 16.82 0.62 24.97
N PRO A 181 17.60 -0.40 25.39
CA PRO A 181 17.82 -1.61 24.60
C PRO A 181 16.54 -2.45 24.43
N LYS A 182 15.63 -2.40 25.40
CA LYS A 182 14.35 -3.15 25.34
C LYS A 182 13.44 -2.60 24.25
N LEU A 183 13.27 -1.27 24.19
CA LEU A 183 12.46 -0.63 23.16
C LEU A 183 13.11 -0.76 21.77
N LYS A 184 14.44 -0.61 21.71
CA LYS A 184 15.17 -0.47 20.44
C LYS A 184 15.79 -1.75 19.90
N ARG A 185 15.56 -2.91 20.52
CA ARG A 185 16.14 -4.20 20.08
C ARG A 185 15.97 -4.49 18.59
N ARG A 186 14.73 -4.38 18.06
CA ARG A 186 14.45 -4.68 16.64
C ARG A 186 15.09 -3.64 15.71
N GLU A 187 15.01 -2.38 16.09
CA GLU A 187 15.62 -1.27 15.34
C GLU A 187 17.15 -1.42 15.26
N THR A 188 17.82 -1.68 16.38
CA THR A 188 19.27 -1.92 16.43
C THR A 188 19.68 -3.12 15.58
N SER A 189 18.88 -4.19 15.56
CA SER A 189 19.15 -5.34 14.69
C SER A 189 19.05 -4.98 13.20
N ALA A 190 18.00 -4.25 12.81
CA ALA A 190 17.84 -3.77 11.43
C ALA A 190 18.98 -2.82 11.03
N PHE A 191 19.37 -1.90 11.91
CA PHE A 191 20.44 -0.94 11.63
C PHE A 191 21.79 -1.62 11.49
N SER A 192 22.06 -2.66 12.30
CA SER A 192 23.29 -3.44 12.18
C SER A 192 23.35 -4.16 10.83
N GLN A 193 22.23 -4.74 10.37
CA GLN A 193 22.14 -5.35 9.04
C GLN A 193 22.36 -4.34 7.92
N ILE A 194 21.74 -3.16 8.02
CA ILE A 194 21.93 -2.07 7.06
C ILE A 194 23.41 -1.68 6.98
N VAL A 195 24.08 -1.43 8.12
CA VAL A 195 25.49 -1.04 8.16
C VAL A 195 26.41 -2.09 7.51
N MET A 196 26.15 -3.38 7.72
CA MET A 196 26.92 -4.47 7.10
C MET A 196 26.76 -4.50 5.57
N ILE A 197 25.60 -4.09 5.06
CA ILE A 197 25.23 -4.21 3.66
C ILE A 197 25.63 -2.98 2.84
N LEU A 198 25.66 -1.79 3.45
CA LEU A 198 26.00 -0.53 2.77
C LEU A 198 27.46 -0.47 2.24
N GLU A 199 28.28 -1.51 2.42
CA GLU A 199 29.68 -1.54 1.97
C GLU A 199 29.85 -1.69 0.44
N ASP A 200 28.80 -2.10 -0.28
CA ASP A 200 28.88 -2.49 -1.70
C ASP A 200 28.18 -1.52 -2.69
N ILE A 201 27.81 -0.31 -2.27
CA ILE A 201 27.01 0.62 -3.09
C ILE A 201 27.90 1.70 -3.71
N ASN A 202 28.01 1.69 -5.04
CA ASN A 202 28.78 2.70 -5.77
C ASN A 202 28.10 3.09 -7.09
N GLU A 203 26.95 3.77 -7.02
CA GLU A 203 26.26 4.27 -8.20
C GLU A 203 25.73 5.70 -8.02
N HIS A 204 25.97 6.54 -9.03
CA HIS A 204 25.41 7.88 -9.15
C HIS A 204 24.18 7.82 -10.04
N ARG A 205 23.06 8.38 -9.59
CA ARG A 205 21.82 8.41 -10.39
C ARG A 205 21.14 9.77 -10.30
N ASP A 206 20.65 10.21 -11.46
CA ASP A 206 19.70 11.32 -11.56
C ASP A 206 18.28 10.79 -11.30
N ILE A 207 17.60 11.33 -10.30
CA ILE A 207 16.32 10.82 -9.80
C ILE A 207 15.21 11.80 -10.20
N ASN A 208 14.45 11.44 -11.24
CA ASN A 208 13.26 12.17 -11.65
C ASN A 208 11.99 11.46 -11.15
N TRP A 209 11.07 12.22 -10.54
CA TRP A 209 9.81 11.68 -10.04
C TRP A 209 8.98 11.07 -11.17
N ASN A 210 8.47 9.86 -10.94
CA ASN A 210 7.64 9.13 -11.91
C ASN A 210 6.19 9.01 -11.41
N TYR A 211 5.27 9.71 -12.10
CA TYR A 211 3.84 9.72 -11.79
C TYR A 211 3.11 8.40 -12.12
N GLN A 212 3.76 7.44 -12.79
CA GLN A 212 3.15 6.14 -13.08
C GLN A 212 2.66 5.44 -11.80
N ILE A 213 3.30 5.69 -10.66
CA ILE A 213 2.93 5.10 -9.37
C ILE A 213 1.47 5.39 -8.97
N ALA A 214 0.92 6.53 -9.41
CA ALA A 214 -0.48 6.91 -9.21
C ALA A 214 -1.47 5.90 -9.83
N PHE A 215 -1.06 5.26 -10.93
CA PHE A 215 -1.93 4.49 -11.82
C PHE A 215 -1.64 2.99 -11.84
N VAL A 216 -0.48 2.54 -11.32
CA VAL A 216 -0.14 1.10 -11.24
C VAL A 216 -1.24 0.33 -10.50
N GLY A 217 -1.63 0.79 -9.31
CA GLY A 217 -2.72 0.19 -8.55
C GLY A 217 -4.06 0.29 -9.27
N PHE A 218 -4.34 1.44 -9.88
CA PHE A 218 -5.61 1.67 -10.59
C PHE A 218 -5.80 0.69 -11.76
N LYS A 219 -4.73 0.42 -12.53
CA LYS A 219 -4.79 -0.58 -13.60
C LYS A 219 -5.14 -1.97 -13.06
N LYS A 220 -4.58 -2.36 -11.90
CA LYS A 220 -4.91 -3.62 -11.24
C LYS A 220 -6.36 -3.62 -10.72
N TYR A 221 -6.84 -2.49 -10.20
CA TYR A 221 -8.22 -2.31 -9.76
C TYR A 221 -9.22 -2.46 -10.91
N LEU A 222 -8.93 -1.90 -12.08
CA LEU A 222 -9.77 -2.07 -13.28
C LEU A 222 -9.86 -3.54 -13.70
N LEU A 223 -8.73 -4.26 -13.69
CA LEU A 223 -8.69 -5.69 -13.99
C LEU A 223 -9.51 -6.50 -12.97
N GLU A 224 -9.32 -6.23 -11.68
CA GLU A 224 -10.07 -6.88 -10.60
C GLU A 224 -11.57 -6.65 -10.72
N LYS A 225 -11.99 -5.44 -11.10
CA LYS A 225 -13.40 -5.08 -11.31
C LYS A 225 -13.95 -5.49 -12.67
N ASN A 226 -13.13 -6.13 -13.52
CA ASN A 226 -13.48 -6.51 -14.88
C ASN A 226 -14.01 -5.29 -15.70
N ILE A 227 -13.39 -4.13 -15.52
CA ILE A 227 -13.73 -2.88 -16.22
C ILE A 227 -12.75 -2.70 -17.38
N SER A 228 -13.20 -3.07 -18.58
CA SER A 228 -12.43 -2.91 -19.82
C SER A 228 -12.83 -1.69 -20.65
N LYS A 229 -14.06 -1.18 -20.47
CA LYS A 229 -14.61 0.00 -21.16
C LYS A 229 -14.79 1.15 -20.18
N TYR A 230 -13.90 2.13 -20.26
CA TYR A 230 -13.93 3.30 -19.40
C TYR A 230 -13.34 4.53 -20.09
N ALA A 231 -13.52 5.71 -19.49
CA ALA A 231 -12.76 6.93 -19.79
C ALA A 231 -12.16 7.49 -18.50
N LEU A 232 -10.90 7.93 -18.57
CA LEU A 232 -10.21 8.55 -17.43
C LEU A 232 -9.99 10.05 -17.71
N PHE A 233 -10.53 10.88 -16.83
CA PHE A 233 -10.38 12.32 -16.83
C PHE A 233 -9.42 12.74 -15.71
N ILE A 234 -8.41 13.53 -16.05
CA ILE A 234 -7.34 13.97 -15.12
C ILE A 234 -7.40 15.49 -14.99
N ASP A 235 -7.32 16.04 -13.77
CA ASP A 235 -7.20 17.50 -13.61
C ASP A 235 -5.95 18.01 -14.31
N LYS A 236 -6.07 19.10 -15.05
CA LYS A 236 -4.93 19.66 -15.76
C LYS A 236 -3.98 20.37 -14.79
N GLU A 237 -2.89 19.69 -14.43
CA GLU A 237 -1.82 20.26 -13.59
C GLU A 237 -0.58 20.67 -14.40
N GLY A 238 -0.31 21.97 -14.45
CA GLY A 238 0.87 22.53 -15.11
C GLY A 238 0.84 22.42 -16.64
N ASP A 239 1.98 22.72 -17.27
CA ASP A 239 2.09 22.79 -18.73
C ASP A 239 2.64 21.50 -19.37
N ASP A 240 3.26 20.63 -18.58
CA ASP A 240 4.00 19.46 -19.09
C ASP A 240 3.15 18.19 -19.24
N SER A 241 1.92 18.18 -18.73
CA SER A 241 0.99 17.04 -18.77
C SER A 241 1.63 15.71 -18.31
N ASN A 242 2.48 15.75 -17.28
CA ASN A 242 3.27 14.60 -16.82
C ASN A 242 2.38 13.45 -16.33
N THR A 243 1.32 13.78 -15.59
CA THR A 243 0.32 12.82 -15.08
C THR A 243 -0.42 12.12 -16.23
N LEU A 244 -0.85 12.86 -17.26
CA LEU A 244 -1.46 12.32 -18.47
C LEU A 244 -0.50 11.39 -19.24
N LYS A 245 0.76 11.82 -19.42
CA LYS A 245 1.80 11.00 -20.08
C LYS A 245 2.03 9.69 -19.32
N ALA A 246 2.10 9.74 -17.99
CA ALA A 246 2.28 8.57 -17.15
C ALA A 246 1.11 7.57 -17.27
N ALA A 247 -0.13 8.05 -17.26
CA ALA A 247 -1.30 7.20 -17.48
C ALA A 247 -1.27 6.49 -18.85
N LYS A 248 -0.95 7.22 -19.92
CA LYS A 248 -0.81 6.67 -21.28
C LYS A 248 0.33 5.66 -21.40
N GLN A 249 1.48 5.93 -20.77
CA GLN A 249 2.63 5.01 -20.75
C GLN A 249 2.31 3.68 -20.06
N LEU A 250 1.42 3.68 -19.05
CA LEU A 250 0.93 2.45 -18.42
C LEU A 250 -0.14 1.72 -19.25
N GLY A 251 -0.52 2.26 -20.39
CA GLY A 251 -1.51 1.69 -21.30
C GLY A 251 -2.96 1.97 -20.89
N LEU A 252 -3.21 2.98 -20.04
CA LEU A 252 -4.57 3.43 -19.79
C LEU A 252 -5.08 4.22 -20.99
N SER A 253 -6.30 3.93 -21.46
CA SER A 253 -6.92 4.60 -22.60
C SER A 253 -8.42 4.35 -22.66
N PRO A 254 -9.25 5.34 -23.06
CA PRO A 254 -8.92 6.75 -23.30
C PRO A 254 -8.62 7.54 -22.01
N VAL A 255 -7.66 8.47 -22.09
CA VAL A 255 -7.28 9.39 -21.01
C VAL A 255 -7.24 10.82 -21.53
N THR A 256 -7.89 11.74 -20.82
CA THR A 256 -8.03 13.16 -21.22
C THR A 256 -7.78 14.09 -20.03
N GLU A 257 -7.05 15.18 -20.26
CA GLU A 257 -6.97 16.27 -19.28
C GLU A 257 -8.17 17.19 -19.41
N VAL A 258 -8.74 17.58 -18.27
CA VAL A 258 -9.93 18.43 -18.20
C VAL A 258 -9.77 19.54 -17.18
N ASN A 259 -10.65 20.54 -17.25
CA ASN A 259 -10.68 21.65 -16.30
C ASN A 259 -11.58 21.29 -15.11
N SER A 260 -11.04 21.26 -13.89
CA SER A 260 -11.80 21.01 -12.66
C SER A 260 -13.09 21.82 -12.53
N LYS A 261 -13.16 23.03 -13.12
CA LYS A 261 -14.35 23.91 -13.05
C LYS A 261 -15.58 23.29 -13.72
N GLU A 262 -15.35 22.50 -14.75
CA GLU A 262 -16.40 21.92 -15.58
C GLU A 262 -16.72 20.47 -15.19
N HIS A 263 -15.91 19.86 -14.32
CA HIS A 263 -16.00 18.44 -14.00
C HIS A 263 -16.16 18.19 -12.50
N VAL A 264 -17.40 17.90 -12.09
CA VAL A 264 -17.78 17.53 -10.71
C VAL A 264 -16.92 16.39 -10.16
N GLY A 265 -16.63 15.38 -10.98
CA GLY A 265 -15.82 14.24 -10.52
C GLY A 265 -14.39 14.58 -10.14
N ILE A 266 -13.79 15.59 -10.78
CA ILE A 266 -12.46 16.09 -10.41
C ILE A 266 -12.52 16.76 -9.04
N ARG A 267 -13.49 17.66 -8.81
CA ARG A 267 -13.67 18.32 -7.51
C ARG A 267 -14.00 17.33 -6.38
N MET A 268 -14.73 16.27 -6.70
CA MET A 268 -15.00 15.17 -5.77
C MET A 268 -13.73 14.39 -5.42
N ALA A 269 -12.86 14.11 -6.40
CA ALA A 269 -11.56 13.49 -6.19
C ALA A 269 -10.61 14.39 -5.38
N ASP A 270 -10.51 15.70 -5.70
CA ASP A 270 -9.73 16.70 -4.93
C ASP A 270 -10.13 16.67 -3.46
N MET A 271 -11.43 16.81 -3.19
CA MET A 271 -11.96 16.91 -1.83
C MET A 271 -11.59 15.67 -1.01
N LEU A 272 -11.72 14.47 -1.59
CA LEU A 272 -11.37 13.23 -0.90
C LEU A 272 -9.85 13.06 -0.74
N ALA A 273 -9.06 13.28 -1.79
CA ALA A 273 -7.60 13.22 -1.75
C ALA A 273 -7.05 14.17 -0.67
N GLY A 274 -7.58 15.39 -0.63
CA GLY A 274 -7.20 16.42 0.32
C GLY A 274 -7.70 16.20 1.76
N ILE A 275 -8.79 15.46 1.98
CA ILE A 275 -9.20 15.04 3.34
C ILE A 275 -8.30 13.92 3.83
N ILE A 276 -8.07 12.90 3.00
CA ILE A 276 -7.21 11.75 3.32
C ILE A 276 -5.78 12.22 3.63
N SER A 277 -5.20 13.07 2.77
CA SER A 277 -3.84 13.57 2.95
C SER A 277 -3.66 14.39 4.23
N LYS A 278 -4.62 15.25 4.59
CA LYS A 278 -4.54 16.07 5.80
C LYS A 278 -4.68 15.23 7.07
N LEU A 279 -5.49 14.17 7.04
CA LEU A 279 -5.58 13.20 8.14
C LEU A 279 -4.29 12.39 8.29
N LEU A 280 -3.77 11.85 7.19
CA LEU A 280 -2.49 11.14 7.14
C LEU A 280 -1.36 12.02 7.68
N LYS A 281 -1.24 13.24 7.19
CA LYS A 281 -0.22 14.21 7.61
C LYS A 281 -0.33 14.57 9.09
N SER A 282 -1.54 14.81 9.58
CA SER A 282 -1.73 15.14 11.01
C SER A 282 -1.37 13.96 11.91
N LEU A 283 -1.70 12.74 11.48
CA LEU A 283 -1.35 11.51 12.21
C LEU A 283 0.17 11.28 12.20
N HIS A 284 0.80 11.46 11.04
CA HIS A 284 2.23 11.39 10.87
C HIS A 284 2.98 12.38 11.77
N THR A 285 2.55 13.65 11.77
CA THR A 285 3.17 14.71 12.58
C THR A 285 3.08 14.42 14.08
N GLU A 286 2.02 13.79 14.57
CA GLU A 286 1.92 13.40 15.99
C GLU A 286 2.85 12.22 16.34
N LEU A 287 3.09 11.32 15.40
CA LEU A 287 3.83 10.07 15.63
C LEU A 287 5.32 10.14 15.28
N GLN A 288 5.76 11.11 14.47
CA GLN A 288 7.18 11.31 14.13
C GLN A 288 8.01 11.73 15.35
N TYR A 289 9.35 11.61 15.24
CA TYR A 289 10.25 12.13 16.26
C TYR A 289 10.50 13.63 16.05
N ASP A 290 10.41 14.39 17.14
CA ASP A 290 10.63 15.84 17.13
C ASP A 290 12.12 16.20 17.20
N SER A 291 12.92 15.27 17.74
CA SER A 291 14.37 15.40 17.83
C SER A 291 15.06 14.04 17.73
N PHE A 292 16.39 14.07 17.62
CA PHE A 292 17.19 12.87 17.57
C PHE A 292 17.12 12.06 18.89
N GLU A 293 17.05 12.76 20.02
CA GLU A 293 16.94 12.19 21.37
C GLU A 293 15.56 11.60 21.63
N ASP A 294 14.52 12.26 21.12
CA ASP A 294 13.15 11.77 21.22
C ASP A 294 12.99 10.35 20.62
N GLY A 295 13.86 10.04 19.66
CA GLY A 295 14.05 8.72 19.10
C GLY A 295 14.37 7.59 20.08
N ILE A 296 14.67 7.79 21.37
CA ILE A 296 14.81 6.70 22.36
C ILE A 296 13.54 6.46 23.20
N ASN A 297 12.49 7.25 22.95
CA ASN A 297 11.22 7.18 23.65
C ASN A 297 10.14 6.52 22.80
N LYS A 298 9.08 6.08 23.48
CA LYS A 298 7.87 5.60 22.82
C LYS A 298 7.02 6.80 22.39
N LYS A 299 6.56 6.79 21.14
CA LYS A 299 5.56 7.73 20.61
C LYS A 299 4.19 7.09 20.60
N ILE A 300 3.20 7.81 21.13
CA ILE A 300 1.78 7.42 21.13
C ILE A 300 0.94 8.68 20.86
N LEU A 301 -0.27 8.51 20.33
CA LEU A 301 -1.18 9.63 20.12
C LEU A 301 -1.60 10.25 21.46
N GLY A 302 -1.60 11.57 21.53
CA GLY A 302 -2.11 12.30 22.69
C GLY A 302 -3.62 12.12 22.91
N GLU A 303 -4.06 12.35 24.15
CA GLU A 303 -5.46 12.16 24.59
C GLU A 303 -6.48 12.91 23.71
N LYS A 304 -6.10 14.08 23.17
CA LYS A 304 -6.96 14.95 22.35
C LYS A 304 -7.45 14.30 21.06
N TRP A 305 -6.78 13.26 20.57
CA TRP A 305 -7.23 12.48 19.41
C TRP A 305 -8.53 11.70 19.68
N PHE A 306 -8.83 11.43 20.95
CA PHE A 306 -9.96 10.61 21.39
C PHE A 306 -11.07 11.45 22.05
N GLU A 307 -10.90 12.77 22.16
CA GLU A 307 -11.90 13.69 22.68
C GLU A 307 -12.96 14.04 21.63
N LEU A 308 -13.86 13.09 21.38
CA LEU A 308 -14.86 13.16 20.32
C LEU A 308 -16.29 13.44 20.86
N ASN A 309 -17.17 13.85 19.96
CA ASN A 309 -18.62 13.77 20.10
C ASN A 309 -19.21 12.74 19.12
N ASN A 310 -20.51 12.47 19.22
CA ASN A 310 -21.19 11.50 18.36
C ASN A 310 -21.07 11.80 16.86
N ARG A 311 -21.09 13.08 16.45
CA ARG A 311 -20.96 13.47 15.05
C ARG A 311 -19.56 13.18 14.53
N GLN A 312 -18.52 13.47 15.31
CA GLN A 312 -17.13 13.17 14.93
C GLN A 312 -16.84 11.66 14.91
N LEU A 313 -17.41 10.89 15.85
CA LEU A 313 -17.33 9.43 15.82
C LEU A 313 -18.02 8.85 14.58
N TYR A 314 -19.17 9.40 14.18
CA TYR A 314 -19.83 9.03 12.93
C TYR A 314 -18.96 9.29 11.71
N LEU A 315 -18.23 10.41 11.65
CA LEU A 315 -17.32 10.70 10.55
C LEU A 315 -16.21 9.63 10.41
N TYR A 316 -15.62 9.14 11.51
CA TYR A 316 -14.65 8.03 11.46
C TYR A 316 -15.29 6.78 10.84
N LYS A 317 -16.50 6.40 11.29
CA LYS A 317 -17.24 5.23 10.77
C LYS A 317 -17.58 5.38 9.30
N ARG A 318 -18.03 6.57 8.91
CA ARG A 318 -18.43 6.86 7.54
C ARG A 318 -17.24 6.83 6.60
N LEU A 319 -16.12 7.43 7.01
CA LEU A 319 -14.88 7.41 6.24
C LEU A 319 -14.34 5.97 6.11
N LEU A 320 -14.31 5.18 7.19
CA LEU A 320 -13.93 3.76 7.14
C LEU A 320 -14.80 2.99 6.15
N HIS A 321 -16.12 3.18 6.20
CA HIS A 321 -17.04 2.53 5.28
C HIS A 321 -16.73 2.91 3.82
N ILE A 322 -16.55 4.20 3.54
CA ILE A 322 -16.25 4.68 2.18
C ILE A 322 -14.93 4.13 1.66
N ILE A 323 -13.85 4.19 2.43
CA ILE A 323 -12.52 3.82 1.93
C ILE A 323 -12.28 2.31 1.96
N CYS A 324 -12.83 1.56 2.92
CA CYS A 324 -12.56 0.11 3.07
C CYS A 324 -13.71 -0.80 2.64
N ARG A 325 -14.98 -0.37 2.70
CA ARG A 325 -16.13 -1.29 2.54
C ARG A 325 -16.94 -1.05 1.26
N LEU A 326 -17.11 0.21 0.87
CA LEU A 326 -17.85 0.58 -0.31
C LEU A 326 -17.13 0.08 -1.57
N ASN A 327 -17.79 -0.67 -2.46
CA ASN A 327 -17.17 -1.22 -3.67
C ASN A 327 -15.82 -1.92 -3.40
N ASN A 328 -15.77 -2.68 -2.30
CA ASN A 328 -14.56 -3.29 -1.77
C ASN A 328 -13.79 -4.05 -2.85
N GLY A 329 -12.48 -3.91 -2.87
CA GLY A 329 -11.59 -4.61 -3.79
C GLY A 329 -10.16 -4.59 -3.26
N TRP A 330 -9.38 -5.60 -3.61
CA TRP A 330 -8.00 -5.75 -3.18
C TRP A 330 -7.14 -4.55 -3.59
N TYR A 331 -7.27 -4.10 -4.84
CA TYR A 331 -6.48 -2.98 -5.37
C TYR A 331 -7.16 -1.62 -5.22
N LYS A 332 -8.28 -1.56 -4.48
CA LYS A 332 -8.97 -0.30 -4.18
C LYS A 332 -8.07 0.69 -3.46
N VAL A 333 -7.28 0.18 -2.52
CA VAL A 333 -6.33 0.95 -1.72
C VAL A 333 -4.94 0.47 -2.07
N PHE A 334 -4.11 1.35 -2.60
CA PHE A 334 -2.79 0.96 -3.11
C PHE A 334 -1.65 1.73 -2.45
N SER A 335 -0.51 1.08 -2.24
CA SER A 335 0.67 1.68 -1.64
C SER A 335 1.93 0.95 -2.08
N GLY A 336 3.09 1.55 -1.82
CA GLY A 336 4.38 0.88 -1.92
C GLY A 336 4.62 -0.07 -0.75
N ASN A 337 5.85 -0.56 -0.64
CA ASN A 337 6.27 -1.39 0.48
C ASN A 337 6.28 -0.58 1.79
N TYR A 338 6.61 0.70 1.74
CA TYR A 338 6.50 1.58 2.89
C TYR A 338 5.12 2.23 2.93
N SER A 339 4.23 1.64 3.74
CA SER A 339 2.81 2.03 3.84
C SER A 339 2.38 2.36 5.27
N ASP A 340 3.30 2.82 6.12
CA ASP A 340 3.07 2.96 7.55
C ASP A 340 1.94 3.93 7.90
N ASP A 341 1.94 5.12 7.30
CA ASP A 341 0.89 6.12 7.55
C ASP A 341 -0.48 5.61 7.07
N LEU A 342 -0.53 4.89 5.95
CA LEU A 342 -1.75 4.25 5.45
C LEU A 342 -2.28 3.18 6.42
N ILE A 343 -1.40 2.32 6.92
CA ILE A 343 -1.75 1.30 7.92
C ILE A 343 -2.21 1.98 9.21
N ALA A 344 -1.53 3.04 9.64
CA ALA A 344 -1.87 3.78 10.85
C ALA A 344 -3.25 4.45 10.74
N ILE A 345 -3.58 5.11 9.62
CA ILE A 345 -4.89 5.75 9.46
C ILE A 345 -6.03 4.73 9.36
N ILE A 346 -5.82 3.60 8.67
CA ILE A 346 -6.82 2.51 8.62
C ILE A 346 -7.01 1.91 10.01
N SER A 347 -5.93 1.76 10.79
CA SER A 347 -5.99 1.31 12.18
C SER A 347 -6.74 2.29 13.08
N LEU A 348 -6.55 3.59 12.89
CA LEU A 348 -7.25 4.62 13.66
C LEU A 348 -8.75 4.61 13.33
N LEU A 349 -9.08 4.54 12.04
CA LEU A 349 -10.45 4.46 11.55
C LEU A 349 -11.17 3.23 12.11
N ASP A 350 -10.53 2.06 12.07
CA ASP A 350 -11.09 0.82 12.58
C ASP A 350 -11.23 0.85 14.11
N TYR A 351 -10.19 1.31 14.83
CA TYR A 351 -10.23 1.48 16.28
C TYR A 351 -11.39 2.37 16.72
N MET A 352 -11.54 3.55 16.13
CA MET A 352 -12.66 4.46 16.44
C MET A 352 -14.01 3.85 16.04
N SER A 353 -14.07 3.16 14.90
CA SER A 353 -15.31 2.56 14.41
C SER A 353 -15.76 1.34 15.19
N SER A 354 -14.88 0.74 16.00
CA SER A 354 -15.21 -0.38 16.88
C SER A 354 -16.20 -0.01 17.99
N TYR A 355 -16.20 1.27 18.41
CA TYR A 355 -17.13 1.80 19.41
C TYR A 355 -18.48 2.14 18.80
N ARG A 356 -19.57 1.73 19.43
CA ARG A 356 -20.95 2.00 18.98
C ARG A 356 -21.35 3.45 19.29
N THR A 357 -21.03 3.94 20.48
CA THR A 357 -21.41 5.28 20.95
C THR A 357 -20.21 6.03 21.53
N ILE A 358 -20.34 7.34 21.70
CA ILE A 358 -19.31 8.12 22.36
C ILE A 358 -19.14 7.76 23.85
N ASP A 359 -20.19 7.23 24.49
CA ASP A 359 -20.14 6.86 25.90
C ASP A 359 -19.24 5.63 26.12
N GLU A 360 -19.18 4.70 25.15
CA GLU A 360 -18.21 3.60 25.18
C GLU A 360 -16.76 4.11 25.08
N VAL A 361 -16.51 5.14 24.25
CA VAL A 361 -15.19 5.79 24.18
C VAL A 361 -14.86 6.42 25.54
N ARG A 362 -15.79 7.19 26.11
CA ARG A 362 -15.60 7.90 27.40
C ARG A 362 -15.49 6.97 28.61
N ALA A 363 -15.93 5.72 28.51
CA ALA A 363 -15.80 4.72 29.55
C ALA A 363 -14.35 4.23 29.72
N ILE A 364 -13.50 4.43 28.70
CA ILE A 364 -12.08 4.11 28.76
C ILE A 364 -11.29 5.28 29.35
N ASP A 365 -10.27 4.99 30.14
CA ASP A 365 -9.33 6.01 30.61
C ASP A 365 -8.69 6.70 29.39
N LYS A 366 -8.79 8.04 29.34
CA LYS A 366 -8.24 8.87 28.25
C LYS A 366 -6.78 8.55 27.93
N LYS A 367 -5.99 8.22 28.95
CA LYS A 367 -4.57 7.86 28.81
C LYS A 367 -4.35 6.52 28.11
N MET A 368 -5.31 5.60 28.20
CA MET A 368 -5.21 4.26 27.65
C MET A 368 -5.58 4.19 26.17
N HIS A 369 -6.31 5.16 25.63
CA HIS A 369 -6.66 5.11 24.21
C HIS A 369 -5.43 5.14 23.29
N GLY A 370 -4.44 5.98 23.58
CA GLY A 370 -3.19 6.04 22.82
C GLY A 370 -2.44 4.70 22.86
N GLU A 371 -2.48 4.00 24.00
CA GLU A 371 -1.89 2.68 24.19
C GLU A 371 -2.60 1.59 23.39
N TYR A 372 -3.93 1.53 23.44
CA TYR A 372 -4.72 0.54 22.70
C TYR A 372 -4.63 0.73 21.19
N PHE A 373 -4.71 1.99 20.72
CA PHE A 373 -4.47 2.30 19.32
C PHE A 373 -3.05 1.89 18.89
N ASN A 374 -2.03 2.25 19.68
CA ASN A 374 -0.66 1.91 19.37
C ASN A 374 -0.44 0.38 19.28
N ALA A 375 -1.03 -0.39 20.19
CA ALA A 375 -0.97 -1.85 20.14
C ALA A 375 -1.54 -2.41 18.82
N LEU A 376 -2.74 -1.97 18.43
CA LEU A 376 -3.38 -2.36 17.17
C LEU A 376 -2.55 -1.96 15.94
N ALA A 377 -2.07 -0.72 15.90
CA ALA A 377 -1.26 -0.22 14.78
C ALA A 377 0.07 -0.98 14.68
N CYS A 378 0.76 -1.21 15.80
CA CYS A 378 2.02 -1.98 15.83
C CYS A 378 1.84 -3.43 15.38
N GLU A 379 0.73 -4.09 15.75
CA GLU A 379 0.42 -5.44 15.28
C GLU A 379 0.29 -5.48 13.75
N ARG A 380 -0.47 -4.55 13.18
CA ARG A 380 -0.68 -4.46 11.72
C ARG A 380 0.58 -4.09 10.96
N LEU A 381 1.39 -3.17 11.50
CA LEU A 381 2.69 -2.81 10.94
C LEU A 381 3.66 -4.00 10.98
N ALA A 382 3.67 -4.77 12.07
CA ALA A 382 4.50 -5.97 12.17
C ALA A 382 4.06 -7.04 11.16
N LYS A 383 2.75 -7.27 11.03
CA LYS A 383 2.20 -8.16 10.01
C LYS A 383 2.58 -7.73 8.60
N HIS A 384 2.43 -6.45 8.26
CA HIS A 384 2.83 -5.92 6.95
C HIS A 384 4.32 -6.10 6.68
N TYR A 385 5.17 -5.84 7.67
CA TYR A 385 6.61 -6.04 7.54
C TYR A 385 6.97 -7.51 7.29
N ASP A 386 6.29 -8.44 7.96
CA ASP A 386 6.49 -9.89 7.74
C ASP A 386 5.91 -10.35 6.40
N ASP A 387 4.74 -9.85 5.99
CA ASP A 387 4.12 -10.16 4.70
C ASP A 387 5.01 -9.68 3.53
N MET A 388 5.58 -8.47 3.60
CA MET A 388 6.50 -7.93 2.60
C MET A 388 7.82 -8.73 2.49
N ARG A 389 8.22 -9.42 3.57
CA ARG A 389 9.41 -10.27 3.54
C ARG A 389 9.19 -11.54 2.71
N SER A 390 7.94 -12.00 2.60
CA SER A 390 7.58 -13.09 1.70
C SER A 390 7.77 -12.68 0.24
N LYS A 391 8.41 -13.54 -0.55
CA LYS A 391 8.53 -13.38 -2.01
C LYS A 391 7.55 -14.25 -2.79
N LEU A 392 6.68 -14.95 -2.09
CA LEU A 392 5.57 -15.67 -2.72
C LEU A 392 4.59 -14.65 -3.29
N GLN A 393 4.23 -14.86 -4.55
CA GLN A 393 3.22 -14.03 -5.20
C GLN A 393 1.84 -14.37 -4.62
N VAL A 394 1.08 -13.32 -4.30
CA VAL A 394 -0.29 -13.43 -3.82
C VAL A 394 -1.18 -12.75 -4.83
N ASP A 395 -1.97 -13.55 -5.55
CA ASP A 395 -2.97 -13.06 -6.48
C ASP A 395 -4.36 -13.27 -5.87
N PRO A 396 -5.25 -12.26 -5.93
CA PRO A 396 -6.63 -12.43 -5.50
C PRO A 396 -7.34 -13.39 -6.45
N ILE A 397 -8.03 -14.37 -5.87
CA ILE A 397 -8.94 -15.26 -6.60
C ILE A 397 -10.18 -14.45 -6.94
N ALA A 398 -10.52 -14.35 -8.23
CA ALA A 398 -11.73 -13.66 -8.66
C ALA A 398 -12.97 -14.40 -8.15
N GLU A 399 -14.01 -13.65 -7.77
CA GLU A 399 -15.31 -14.28 -7.47
C GLU A 399 -15.83 -14.99 -8.73
N THR A 400 -16.06 -16.30 -8.61
CA THR A 400 -16.46 -17.16 -9.72
C THR A 400 -17.47 -18.20 -9.24
N ASP A 401 -18.45 -18.53 -10.11
CA ASP A 401 -19.38 -19.63 -9.89
C ASP A 401 -18.74 -21.02 -10.13
N LYS A 402 -17.47 -21.04 -10.57
CA LYS A 402 -16.71 -22.26 -10.80
C LYS A 402 -16.23 -22.85 -9.47
N ASP A 403 -15.97 -24.16 -9.46
CA ASP A 403 -15.39 -24.86 -8.31
C ASP A 403 -13.86 -24.95 -8.35
N TYR A 404 -13.23 -24.17 -9.24
CA TYR A 404 -11.80 -24.14 -9.49
C TYR A 404 -11.33 -22.77 -9.96
N ASP A 405 -10.02 -22.53 -9.85
CA ASP A 405 -9.32 -21.42 -10.47
C ASP A 405 -8.11 -21.93 -11.29
N LEU A 406 -7.48 -21.04 -12.06
CA LEU A 406 -6.21 -21.31 -12.74
C LEU A 406 -5.07 -20.73 -11.92
N ASN A 407 -4.05 -21.53 -11.66
CA ASN A 407 -2.82 -21.00 -11.08
C ASN A 407 -2.05 -20.13 -12.08
N GLN A 408 -0.97 -19.49 -11.62
CA GLN A 408 -0.14 -18.60 -12.43
C GLN A 408 0.49 -19.24 -13.67
N ARG A 409 0.55 -20.58 -13.72
CA ARG A 409 1.05 -21.33 -14.86
C ARG A 409 -0.07 -21.79 -15.79
N GLY A 410 -1.34 -21.48 -15.50
CA GLY A 410 -2.51 -21.91 -16.27
C GLY A 410 -3.04 -23.29 -15.89
N GLY A 411 -2.51 -23.91 -14.83
CA GLY A 411 -2.95 -25.21 -14.34
C GLY A 411 -4.24 -25.10 -13.51
N LYS A 412 -5.18 -26.01 -13.74
CA LYS A 412 -6.46 -26.07 -13.01
C LYS A 412 -6.28 -26.49 -11.56
N VAL A 413 -6.69 -25.63 -10.61
CA VAL A 413 -6.67 -25.89 -9.16
C VAL A 413 -8.09 -25.83 -8.62
N PHE A 414 -8.61 -26.96 -8.14
CA PHE A 414 -9.93 -27.02 -7.52
C PHE A 414 -9.89 -26.39 -6.12
N PHE A 415 -10.98 -25.76 -5.69
CA PHE A 415 -11.07 -25.22 -4.33
C PHE A 415 -11.15 -26.32 -3.26
N ASP A 416 -11.66 -27.48 -3.64
CA ASP A 416 -11.69 -28.70 -2.84
C ASP A 416 -10.54 -29.62 -3.28
N SER A 417 -9.57 -29.83 -2.38
CA SER A 417 -8.38 -30.65 -2.63
C SER A 417 -8.71 -32.12 -2.93
N SER A 418 -9.86 -32.62 -2.50
CA SER A 418 -10.30 -33.99 -2.79
C SER A 418 -10.53 -34.21 -4.29
N LYS A 419 -10.97 -33.16 -5.02
CA LYS A 419 -11.23 -33.19 -6.46
C LYS A 419 -9.96 -33.11 -7.31
N GLN A 420 -8.86 -32.67 -6.73
CA GLN A 420 -7.61 -32.51 -7.45
C GLN A 420 -7.02 -33.89 -7.79
N PRO A 421 -6.59 -34.15 -9.04
CA PRO A 421 -5.99 -35.42 -9.43
C PRO A 421 -4.64 -35.63 -8.75
N SER A 422 -4.29 -36.88 -8.41
CA SER A 422 -2.97 -37.22 -7.88
C SER A 422 -1.97 -37.47 -9.00
N LEU A 423 -0.74 -37.00 -8.81
CA LEU A 423 0.36 -37.27 -9.73
C LEU A 423 0.67 -38.77 -9.73
N ARG A 424 0.73 -39.38 -10.92
CA ARG A 424 1.13 -40.78 -11.07
C ARG A 424 2.64 -40.86 -11.29
N ILE A 425 3.32 -41.59 -10.42
CA ILE A 425 4.76 -41.83 -10.47
C ILE A 425 4.97 -43.34 -10.56
N ASN A 426 5.66 -43.79 -11.61
CA ASN A 426 5.97 -45.20 -11.81
C ASN A 426 7.19 -45.59 -10.96
N GLU A 427 7.37 -46.89 -10.72
CA GLU A 427 8.59 -47.40 -10.08
C GLU A 427 9.83 -47.02 -10.90
N GLY A 428 10.91 -46.63 -10.23
CA GLY A 428 12.11 -46.08 -10.86
C GLY A 428 12.05 -44.57 -11.05
N SER A 429 12.83 -44.05 -12.00
CA SER A 429 12.96 -42.62 -12.28
C SER A 429 11.87 -42.12 -13.23
N ASN A 430 11.26 -40.98 -12.89
CA ASN A 430 10.27 -40.27 -13.68
C ASN A 430 10.73 -38.82 -13.86
N THR A 431 11.09 -38.42 -15.08
CA THR A 431 11.44 -37.03 -15.38
C THR A 431 10.20 -36.23 -15.74
N LEU A 432 10.02 -35.08 -15.08
CA LEU A 432 8.89 -34.18 -15.28
C LEU A 432 9.38 -32.76 -15.61
N ASP A 433 8.71 -32.10 -16.57
CA ASP A 433 8.87 -30.67 -16.82
C ASP A 433 7.99 -29.89 -15.83
N VAL A 434 8.57 -29.47 -14.71
CA VAL A 434 7.84 -28.84 -13.60
C VAL A 434 7.78 -27.33 -13.79
N LEU A 435 6.57 -26.77 -13.76
CA LEU A 435 6.29 -25.34 -13.95
C LEU A 435 6.19 -24.57 -12.62
N SER A 436 5.69 -25.23 -11.56
CA SER A 436 5.61 -24.68 -10.21
C SER A 436 5.26 -25.76 -9.17
N VAL A 437 5.67 -25.53 -7.92
CA VAL A 437 5.27 -26.31 -6.74
C VAL A 437 4.66 -25.35 -5.71
N GLY A 438 3.66 -25.81 -4.97
CA GLY A 438 2.95 -24.98 -3.99
C GLY A 438 2.08 -25.80 -3.04
N PHE A 439 1.23 -25.11 -2.29
CA PHE A 439 0.31 -25.71 -1.32
C PHE A 439 -1.11 -25.17 -1.49
N MET A 440 -2.09 -26.04 -1.28
CA MET A 440 -3.47 -25.62 -1.04
C MET A 440 -3.64 -25.05 0.37
N LYS A 441 -4.76 -24.37 0.61
CA LYS A 441 -5.09 -23.76 1.92
C LYS A 441 -5.13 -24.76 3.07
N ASP A 442 -5.45 -26.02 2.78
CA ASP A 442 -5.47 -27.12 3.76
C ASP A 442 -4.08 -27.76 3.98
N GLY A 443 -3.04 -27.26 3.31
CA GLY A 443 -1.68 -27.79 3.39
C GLY A 443 -1.38 -28.93 2.40
N THR A 444 -2.29 -29.28 1.49
CA THR A 444 -2.02 -30.33 0.48
C THR A 444 -0.92 -29.87 -0.48
N PRO A 445 0.18 -30.64 -0.66
CA PRO A 445 1.26 -30.29 -1.57
C PRO A 445 0.82 -30.48 -3.03
N MET A 446 1.15 -29.50 -3.87
CA MET A 446 0.72 -29.39 -5.26
C MET A 446 1.92 -29.22 -6.19
N ILE A 447 1.83 -29.84 -7.36
CA ILE A 447 2.80 -29.70 -8.46
C ILE A 447 2.07 -29.39 -9.75
N THR A 448 2.56 -28.40 -10.50
CA THR A 448 2.12 -28.12 -11.87
C THR A 448 3.21 -28.53 -12.83
N VAL A 449 2.87 -29.41 -13.76
CA VAL A 449 3.78 -29.92 -14.79
C VAL A 449 3.27 -29.54 -16.18
N SER A 450 4.18 -29.49 -17.15
CA SER A 450 3.85 -29.36 -18.56
C SER A 450 3.64 -30.74 -19.16
N GLU A 451 2.40 -31.09 -19.50
CA GLU A 451 2.09 -32.31 -20.24
C GLU A 451 1.71 -31.94 -21.67
N SER A 452 2.55 -32.30 -22.64
CA SER A 452 2.33 -31.96 -24.05
C SER A 452 2.07 -30.45 -24.26
N GLU A 453 2.86 -29.61 -23.59
CA GLU A 453 2.74 -28.13 -23.58
C GLU A 453 1.49 -27.59 -22.87
N VAL A 454 0.71 -28.44 -22.21
CA VAL A 454 -0.45 -28.04 -21.41
C VAL A 454 -0.09 -28.09 -19.92
N PRO A 455 -0.25 -26.97 -19.19
CA PRO A 455 -0.07 -26.94 -17.74
C PRO A 455 -1.16 -27.76 -17.02
N VAL A 456 -0.75 -28.80 -16.29
CA VAL A 456 -1.66 -29.64 -15.47
C VAL A 456 -1.20 -29.64 -14.02
N CYS A 457 -2.12 -29.40 -13.10
CA CYS A 457 -1.84 -29.35 -11.66
C CYS A 457 -2.28 -30.65 -10.98
N TYR A 458 -1.43 -31.22 -10.14
CA TYR A 458 -1.63 -32.48 -9.45
C TYR A 458 -1.32 -32.37 -7.96
N LYS A 459 -1.97 -33.20 -7.14
CA LYS A 459 -1.52 -33.48 -5.78
C LYS A 459 -0.21 -34.25 -5.84
N LEU A 460 0.76 -33.79 -5.08
CA LEU A 460 1.99 -34.54 -4.81
C LEU A 460 1.70 -35.67 -3.79
N PRO A 461 2.42 -36.80 -3.88
CA PRO A 461 2.48 -37.76 -2.79
C PRO A 461 2.94 -37.10 -1.48
N GLN A 462 2.42 -37.57 -0.35
CA GLN A 462 2.72 -37.01 0.97
C GLN A 462 4.21 -37.17 1.33
N GLU A 463 4.86 -38.19 0.79
CA GLU A 463 6.28 -38.48 0.95
C GLU A 463 7.16 -37.36 0.37
N LEU A 464 6.66 -36.60 -0.61
CA LEU A 464 7.34 -35.44 -1.18
C LEU A 464 6.96 -34.11 -0.51
N TYR A 465 6.21 -34.14 0.60
CA TYR A 465 5.80 -32.94 1.33
C TYR A 465 7.00 -32.10 1.78
N ALA A 466 8.04 -32.72 2.33
CA ALA A 466 9.24 -32.02 2.79
C ALA A 466 9.98 -31.33 1.63
N TRP A 467 10.14 -32.03 0.51
CA TRP A 467 10.73 -31.45 -0.70
C TRP A 467 9.92 -30.27 -1.24
N ALA A 468 8.58 -30.38 -1.25
CA ALA A 468 7.71 -29.28 -1.65
C ALA A 468 7.83 -28.09 -0.69
N MET A 469 7.94 -28.35 0.62
CA MET A 469 8.16 -27.31 1.64
C MET A 469 9.48 -26.58 1.41
N ASP A 470 10.56 -27.31 1.12
CA ASP A 470 11.88 -26.72 0.85
C ASP A 470 11.84 -25.85 -0.42
N CYS A 471 11.20 -26.33 -1.49
CA CYS A 471 10.99 -25.57 -2.72
C CYS A 471 10.24 -24.26 -2.47
N VAL A 472 9.14 -24.32 -1.70
CA VAL A 472 8.34 -23.14 -1.37
C VAL A 472 9.07 -22.21 -0.40
N ALA A 473 9.84 -22.74 0.55
CA ALA A 473 10.66 -21.94 1.46
C ALA A 473 11.75 -21.17 0.70
N LEU A 474 12.41 -21.80 -0.26
CA LEU A 474 13.37 -21.14 -1.15
C LEU A 474 12.69 -20.08 -2.02
N ALA A 475 11.53 -20.39 -2.61
CA ALA A 475 10.75 -19.43 -3.38
C ALA A 475 10.33 -18.23 -2.52
N ASN A 476 9.95 -18.47 -1.27
CA ASN A 476 9.63 -17.45 -0.29
C ASN A 476 10.82 -16.55 0.07
N MET A 477 12.04 -17.07 -0.06
CA MET A 477 13.30 -16.31 0.07
C MET A 477 13.75 -15.65 -1.25
N GLY A 478 12.99 -15.82 -2.34
CA GLY A 478 13.29 -15.24 -3.65
C GLY A 478 14.09 -16.14 -4.59
N ILE A 479 14.36 -17.40 -4.22
CA ILE A 479 14.94 -18.41 -5.11
C ILE A 479 13.83 -19.28 -5.66
N ASN A 480 13.43 -19.02 -6.90
CA ASN A 480 12.49 -19.88 -7.60
C ASN A 480 13.23 -20.80 -8.57
N HIS A 481 13.20 -22.10 -8.30
CA HIS A 481 13.79 -23.13 -9.16
C HIS A 481 12.93 -23.49 -10.38
N PHE A 482 11.72 -22.94 -10.51
CA PHE A 482 10.78 -23.31 -11.57
C PHE A 482 10.57 -22.18 -12.59
N PRO A 483 10.40 -22.51 -13.89
CA PRO A 483 10.28 -23.86 -14.44
C PRO A 483 11.61 -24.62 -14.52
N SER A 484 11.60 -25.92 -14.26
CA SER A 484 12.78 -26.80 -14.35
C SER A 484 12.40 -28.27 -14.55
N LYS A 485 13.38 -29.07 -14.99
CA LYS A 485 13.24 -30.53 -15.03
C LYS A 485 13.53 -31.11 -13.66
N VAL A 486 12.62 -31.95 -13.18
CA VAL A 486 12.74 -32.65 -11.90
C VAL A 486 12.67 -34.15 -12.17
N GLU A 487 13.62 -34.89 -11.62
CA GLU A 487 13.58 -36.34 -11.57
C GLU A 487 12.90 -36.76 -10.26
N ILE A 488 11.79 -37.48 -10.35
CA ILE A 488 11.15 -38.11 -9.20
C ILE A 488 11.39 -39.61 -9.27
N THR A 489 12.16 -40.12 -8.32
CA THR A 489 12.44 -41.55 -8.19
C THR A 489 11.54 -42.18 -7.14
N LYS A 490 10.82 -43.22 -7.53
CA LYS A 490 10.06 -44.08 -6.63
C LYS A 490 10.79 -45.40 -6.44
N TYR A 491 11.04 -45.78 -5.20
CA TYR A 491 11.60 -47.08 -4.83
C TYR A 491 10.80 -47.66 -3.66
N ASN A 492 10.01 -48.71 -3.92
CA ASN A 492 8.99 -49.23 -3.02
C ASN A 492 8.00 -48.11 -2.58
N ASP A 493 7.89 -47.86 -1.27
CA ASP A 493 7.05 -46.81 -0.69
C ASP A 493 7.81 -45.49 -0.47
N SER A 494 9.06 -45.39 -0.94
CA SER A 494 9.89 -44.18 -0.80
C SER A 494 9.93 -43.35 -2.08
N PHE A 495 9.91 -42.04 -1.92
CA PHE A 495 9.99 -41.06 -3.01
C PHE A 495 11.14 -40.10 -2.78
N TYR A 496 11.88 -39.81 -3.85
CA TYR A 496 12.96 -38.83 -3.87
C TYR A 496 12.75 -37.90 -5.07
N ALA A 497 13.09 -36.62 -4.93
CA ALA A 497 12.95 -35.64 -5.98
C ALA A 497 14.21 -34.78 -6.09
N ASP A 498 14.80 -34.76 -7.28
CA ASP A 498 16.07 -34.08 -7.57
C ASP A 498 15.92 -33.16 -8.79
N PHE A 499 16.57 -32.01 -8.74
CA PHE A 499 16.65 -31.11 -9.90
C PHE A 499 17.66 -31.65 -10.90
N ILE A 500 17.27 -31.75 -12.18
CA ILE A 500 18.19 -32.09 -13.25
C ILE A 500 18.89 -30.79 -13.69
N VAL A 501 20.20 -30.71 -13.45
CA VAL A 501 21.05 -29.56 -13.82
C VAL A 501 21.42 -29.59 -15.30
#